data_AF-A0A0C3NGL0-F1
#
_entry.id   AF-A0A0C3NGL0-F1
#
_cell.length_a   1.000
_cell.length_b   1.000
_cell.length_c   1.000
_cell.angle_alpha   90.00
_cell.angle_beta   90.00
_cell.angle_gamma   90.00
#
_symmetry.space_group_name_H-M   'P 1'
#
loop_
_entity.id
_entity.type
_entity.pdbx_description
1 polymer ?
#
loop_
_entity_poly.entity_id
_entity_poly.type
_entity_poly.pdbx_seq_one_letter_code
_entity_poly.pdbx_strand_id
1 'polypeptide(L)'
;MALHHLFHNLEVNPRAIEEICPCLLPPSALPTHAIAIAPNKKEAVKSFAKIQNWTLVFTDGSCTSEGVGAAAVLYVDYQHLATLHYRLGSASEHTVFKAEATALLLAAHLLTSNTEVTFPASILADNQAVIRSTKPGHYLLMHFRSMIQDLHKSNRLSRKDIMLQWIAGHMEIEGNELADREAKLAAKRDEPTSPPEALPPALAERLPLSVSTLKQTHATKLKVLWNNEWWGSPHYSRISCIDPLLPGNTFVKLTASLPKR
;
A
#
# COMPACT_ATOMS: atom_id res chain seq x y z
N MET A 1 -5.50 -19.44 29.99
CA MET A 1 -5.36 -17.96 29.99
C MET A 1 -6.52 -17.40 29.19
N ALA A 2 -7.38 -16.56 29.77
CA ALA A 2 -8.50 -15.99 29.03
C ALA A 2 -8.02 -14.95 28.00
N LEU A 3 -8.66 -14.87 26.84
CA LEU A 3 -8.24 -14.04 25.69
C LEU A 3 -8.04 -12.55 26.07
N HIS A 4 -8.87 -12.04 26.99
CA HIS A 4 -8.78 -10.65 27.46
C HIS A 4 -7.49 -10.36 28.26
N HIS A 5 -6.97 -11.33 29.03
CA HIS A 5 -5.69 -11.19 29.70
C HIS A 5 -4.53 -11.17 28.71
N LEU A 6 -4.64 -11.93 27.62
CA LEU A 6 -3.62 -11.94 26.57
C LEU A 6 -3.57 -10.59 25.83
N PHE A 7 -4.73 -10.01 25.51
CA PHE A 7 -4.79 -8.67 24.90
C PHE A 7 -4.31 -7.56 25.83
N HIS A 8 -4.64 -7.64 27.12
CA HIS A 8 -4.15 -6.67 28.11
C HIS A 8 -2.63 -6.74 28.27
N ASN A 9 -2.07 -7.95 28.38
CA ASN A 9 -0.63 -8.16 28.52
C ASN A 9 0.16 -7.79 27.26
N LEU A 10 -0.46 -7.89 26.07
CA LEU A 10 0.16 -7.52 24.80
C LEU A 10 -0.13 -6.06 24.41
N GLU A 11 -0.91 -5.32 25.20
CA GLU A 11 -1.36 -3.95 24.92
C GLU A 11 -2.02 -3.79 23.54
N VAL A 12 -2.73 -4.84 23.10
CA VAL A 12 -3.38 -4.89 21.79
C VAL A 12 -4.86 -4.48 21.94
N ASN A 13 -5.27 -3.43 21.22
CA ASN A 13 -6.69 -3.06 21.08
C ASN A 13 -7.26 -3.62 19.76
N PRO A 14 -8.08 -4.68 19.77
CA PRO A 14 -8.62 -5.28 18.54
C PRO A 14 -9.45 -4.32 17.70
N ARG A 15 -10.11 -3.32 18.32
CA ARG A 15 -10.95 -2.35 17.60
C ARG A 15 -10.14 -1.36 16.77
N ALA A 16 -8.86 -1.19 17.09
CA ALA A 16 -7.95 -0.31 16.35
C ALA A 16 -7.24 -1.04 15.21
N ILE A 17 -7.45 -2.35 15.04
CA ILE A 17 -6.71 -3.19 14.08
C ILE A 17 -7.59 -3.54 12.90
N GLU A 18 -7.00 -3.60 11.72
CA GLU A 18 -7.74 -3.91 10.51
C GLU A 18 -8.30 -5.33 10.55
N GLU A 19 -9.55 -5.47 10.11
CA GLU A 19 -10.15 -6.77 9.89
C GLU A 19 -9.78 -7.26 8.50
N ILE A 20 -9.14 -8.43 8.43
CA ILE A 20 -8.82 -9.08 7.17
C ILE A 20 -10.07 -9.82 6.72
N CYS A 21 -10.92 -9.12 5.95
CA CYS A 21 -12.14 -9.71 5.43
C CYS A 21 -11.80 -10.74 4.33
N PRO A 22 -12.15 -12.04 4.51
CA PRO A 22 -11.99 -13.01 3.45
C PRO A 22 -12.86 -12.61 2.24
N CYS A 23 -12.25 -12.69 1.07
CA CYS A 23 -12.79 -12.32 -0.22
C CYS A 23 -14.27 -12.74 -0.43
N LEU A 24 -15.17 -11.77 -0.67
CA LEU A 24 -16.58 -12.01 -1.02
C LEU A 24 -16.85 -12.12 -2.53
N LEU A 25 -15.84 -11.94 -3.39
CA LEU A 25 -15.99 -12.01 -4.84
C LEU A 25 -15.50 -13.36 -5.39
N PRO A 26 -16.18 -13.94 -6.39
CA PRO A 26 -15.73 -15.19 -6.99
C PRO A 26 -14.40 -14.98 -7.74
N PRO A 27 -13.51 -16.00 -7.82
CA PRO A 27 -12.22 -15.89 -8.48
C PRO A 27 -12.26 -15.45 -9.95
N SER A 28 -13.39 -15.67 -10.62
CA SER A 28 -13.64 -15.31 -12.02
C SER A 28 -14.25 -13.92 -12.22
N ALA A 29 -14.60 -13.20 -11.14
CA ALA A 29 -15.14 -11.85 -11.25
C ALA A 29 -14.08 -10.90 -11.84
N LEU A 30 -14.38 -10.33 -13.01
CA LEU A 30 -13.55 -9.29 -13.60
C LEU A 30 -13.83 -7.94 -12.92
N PRO A 31 -12.79 -7.13 -12.67
CA PRO A 31 -12.99 -5.75 -12.23
C PRO A 31 -13.69 -4.94 -13.33
N THR A 32 -14.45 -3.93 -12.91
CA THR A 32 -15.14 -3.00 -13.83
C THR A 32 -14.19 -2.15 -14.64
N HIS A 33 -12.97 -1.90 -14.16
CA HIS A 33 -11.90 -1.25 -14.91
C HIS A 33 -11.03 -2.26 -15.69
N ALA A 34 -10.40 -1.78 -16.75
CA ALA A 34 -9.34 -2.50 -17.43
C ALA A 34 -8.03 -2.44 -16.62
N ILE A 35 -7.22 -3.47 -16.73
CA ILE A 35 -5.89 -3.53 -16.09
C ILE A 35 -4.86 -3.81 -17.16
N ALA A 36 -3.79 -3.01 -17.19
CA ALA A 36 -2.65 -3.19 -18.08
C ALA A 36 -1.35 -3.28 -17.27
N ILE A 37 -0.68 -4.43 -17.33
CA ILE A 37 0.64 -4.63 -16.72
C ILE A 37 1.61 -5.05 -17.82
N ALA A 38 2.57 -4.19 -18.14
CA ALA A 38 3.64 -4.52 -19.07
C ALA A 38 4.59 -5.58 -18.50
N PRO A 39 5.23 -6.43 -19.33
CA PRO A 39 6.09 -7.51 -18.87
C PRO A 39 7.41 -7.02 -18.24
N ASN A 40 7.87 -5.83 -18.60
CA ASN A 40 9.11 -5.24 -18.09
C ASN A 40 9.06 -3.70 -18.17
N LYS A 41 10.03 -3.02 -17.54
CA LYS A 41 10.10 -1.54 -17.49
C LYS A 41 10.14 -0.90 -18.88
N LYS A 42 10.91 -1.47 -19.82
CA LYS A 42 11.06 -0.92 -21.18
C LYS A 42 9.73 -0.93 -21.93
N GLU A 43 8.96 -2.02 -21.81
CA GLU A 43 7.62 -2.09 -22.40
C GLU A 43 6.61 -1.20 -21.66
N ALA A 44 6.75 -1.02 -20.34
CA ALA A 44 5.90 -0.08 -19.58
C ALA A 44 6.05 1.36 -20.08
N VAL A 45 7.29 1.80 -20.34
CA VAL A 45 7.57 3.14 -20.89
C VAL A 45 6.93 3.30 -22.28
N LYS A 46 7.06 2.29 -23.15
CA LYS A 46 6.40 2.31 -24.47
C LYS A 46 4.89 2.35 -24.35
N SER A 47 4.31 1.61 -23.40
CA SER A 47 2.87 1.61 -23.16
C SER A 47 2.38 2.94 -22.59
N PHE A 48 3.16 3.59 -21.73
CA PHE A 48 2.85 4.93 -21.22
C PHE A 48 2.86 5.98 -22.35
N ALA A 49 3.88 5.96 -23.21
CA ALA A 49 3.98 6.87 -24.36
C ALA A 49 2.85 6.72 -25.39
N LYS A 50 2.07 5.63 -25.33
CA LYS A 50 0.91 5.39 -26.21
C LYS A 50 -0.41 5.85 -25.60
N ILE A 51 -0.43 6.27 -24.34
CA ILE A 51 -1.65 6.77 -23.71
C ILE A 51 -2.02 8.10 -24.36
N GLN A 52 -3.25 8.20 -24.87
CA GLN A 52 -3.81 9.42 -25.49
C GLN A 52 -4.99 9.99 -24.68
N ASN A 53 -5.25 9.42 -23.50
CA ASN A 53 -6.34 9.83 -22.63
C ASN A 53 -6.07 11.25 -22.09
N TRP A 54 -7.09 12.11 -22.16
CA TRP A 54 -6.99 13.48 -21.67
C TRP A 54 -6.99 13.56 -20.15
N THR A 55 -7.59 12.57 -19.47
CA THR A 55 -7.58 12.47 -18.02
C THR A 55 -6.62 11.39 -17.54
N LEU A 56 -5.61 11.81 -16.77
CA LEU A 56 -4.60 10.94 -16.16
C LEU A 56 -4.59 11.17 -14.65
N VAL A 57 -4.52 10.10 -13.88
CA VAL A 57 -4.33 10.17 -12.43
C VAL A 57 -3.10 9.37 -12.05
N PHE A 58 -2.10 10.03 -11.51
CA PHE A 58 -0.89 9.39 -11.00
C PHE A 58 -1.06 9.11 -9.51
N THR A 59 -0.66 7.94 -9.06
CA THR A 59 -0.78 7.53 -7.66
C THR A 59 0.54 7.02 -7.14
N ASP A 60 0.86 7.36 -5.89
CA ASP A 60 1.99 6.75 -5.18
C ASP A 60 1.71 6.62 -3.68
N GLY A 61 2.37 5.64 -3.06
CA GLY A 61 2.39 5.43 -1.62
C GLY A 61 3.82 5.33 -1.10
N SER A 62 4.18 6.17 -0.13
CA SER A 62 5.53 6.25 0.40
C SER A 62 5.61 5.86 1.88
N CYS A 63 6.73 5.26 2.26
CA CYS A 63 7.11 5.05 3.65
C CYS A 63 8.47 5.68 3.89
N THR A 64 8.52 6.66 4.77
CA THR A 64 9.71 7.40 5.16
C THR A 64 10.05 7.10 6.62
N SER A 65 11.15 7.67 7.11
CA SER A 65 11.49 7.60 8.54
C SER A 65 10.46 8.29 9.45
N GLU A 66 9.69 9.25 8.91
CA GLU A 66 8.71 10.03 9.67
C GLU A 66 7.32 9.39 9.68
N GLY A 67 6.98 8.61 8.65
CA GLY A 67 5.67 7.99 8.55
C GLY A 67 5.36 7.37 7.19
N VAL A 68 4.08 7.13 6.98
CA VAL A 68 3.50 6.50 5.81
C VAL A 68 2.46 7.44 5.22
N GLY A 69 2.60 7.75 3.94
CA GLY A 69 1.76 8.73 3.23
C GLY A 69 1.38 8.23 1.84
N ALA A 70 0.24 8.71 1.34
CA ALA A 70 -0.30 8.36 0.04
C ALA A 70 -0.70 9.62 -0.71
N ALA A 71 -0.60 9.62 -2.04
CA ALA A 71 -1.06 10.73 -2.85
C ALA A 71 -1.64 10.28 -4.19
N ALA A 72 -2.57 11.07 -4.71
CA ALA A 72 -3.07 10.97 -6.06
C ALA A 72 -3.09 12.36 -6.71
N VAL A 73 -2.66 12.43 -7.97
CA VAL A 73 -2.49 13.67 -8.72
C VAL A 73 -3.25 13.56 -10.03
N LEU A 74 -4.24 14.41 -10.22
CA LEU A 74 -5.11 14.48 -11.39
C LEU A 74 -4.55 15.49 -12.40
N TYR A 75 -4.42 15.02 -13.64
CA TYR A 75 -4.17 15.82 -14.82
C TYR A 75 -5.35 15.74 -15.79
N VAL A 76 -5.75 16.87 -16.34
CA VAL A 76 -6.73 16.99 -17.41
C VAL A 76 -6.12 17.86 -18.51
N ASP A 77 -6.20 17.39 -19.76
CA ASP A 77 -5.60 18.06 -20.92
C ASP A 77 -4.11 18.39 -20.69
N TYR A 78 -3.38 17.41 -20.14
CA TYR A 78 -1.96 17.51 -19.79
C TYR A 78 -1.60 18.62 -18.79
N GLN A 79 -2.58 19.23 -18.12
CA GLN A 79 -2.39 20.20 -17.06
C GLN A 79 -2.73 19.60 -15.71
N HIS A 80 -1.90 19.91 -14.71
CA HIS A 80 -2.17 19.54 -13.33
C HIS A 80 -3.42 20.27 -12.84
N LEU A 81 -4.43 19.50 -12.41
CA LEU A 81 -5.72 20.04 -11.97
C LEU A 81 -5.89 19.96 -10.45
N ALA A 82 -5.59 18.81 -9.86
CA ALA A 82 -5.82 18.58 -8.44
C ALA A 82 -4.84 17.56 -7.86
N THR A 83 -4.57 17.69 -6.56
CA THR A 83 -3.80 16.72 -5.77
C THR A 83 -4.58 16.41 -4.49
N LEU A 84 -4.66 15.13 -4.16
CA LEU A 84 -5.04 14.69 -2.82
C LEU A 84 -3.88 13.94 -2.19
N HIS A 85 -3.65 14.19 -0.91
CA HIS A 85 -2.69 13.47 -0.09
C HIS A 85 -3.34 13.03 1.23
N TYR A 86 -2.90 11.89 1.72
CA TYR A 86 -3.39 11.31 2.96
C TYR A 86 -2.24 10.74 3.77
N ARG A 87 -2.14 11.19 5.03
CA ARG A 87 -1.22 10.61 5.98
C ARG A 87 -1.86 9.44 6.70
N LEU A 88 -1.24 8.27 6.60
CA LEU A 88 -1.72 7.06 7.25
C LEU A 88 -1.29 7.04 8.73
N GLY A 89 -0.03 7.35 9.02
CA GLY A 89 0.53 7.29 10.37
C GLY A 89 2.01 6.93 10.34
N SER A 90 2.50 6.20 11.34
CA SER A 90 3.90 5.76 11.41
C SER A 90 4.17 4.46 10.65
N ALA A 91 5.45 4.20 10.36
CA ALA A 91 5.90 2.94 9.76
C ALA A 91 5.73 1.71 10.67
N SER A 92 5.46 1.91 11.97
CA SER A 92 5.08 0.84 12.91
C SER A 92 3.57 0.54 12.94
N GLU A 93 2.76 1.37 12.28
CA GLU A 93 1.30 1.25 12.26
C GLU A 93 0.79 0.81 10.88
N HIS A 94 1.43 1.26 9.81
CA HIS A 94 0.97 1.04 8.44
C HIS A 94 2.07 0.52 7.52
N THR A 95 1.68 0.00 6.35
CA THR A 95 2.60 -0.51 5.33
C THR A 95 2.56 0.35 4.07
N VAL A 96 3.63 0.30 3.28
CA VAL A 96 3.65 0.88 1.92
C VAL A 96 2.49 0.36 1.08
N PHE A 97 2.21 -0.95 1.14
CA PHE A 97 1.08 -1.53 0.43
C PHE A 97 -0.26 -0.86 0.77
N LYS A 98 -0.47 -0.51 2.04
CA LYS A 98 -1.67 0.19 2.48
C LYS A 98 -1.71 1.62 1.96
N ALA A 99 -0.57 2.31 1.93
CA ALA A 99 -0.45 3.64 1.34
C ALA A 99 -0.82 3.64 -0.15
N GLU A 100 -0.31 2.68 -0.90
CA GLU A 100 -0.57 2.51 -2.33
C GLU A 100 -2.04 2.20 -2.61
N ALA A 101 -2.66 1.36 -1.77
CA ALA A 101 -4.10 1.09 -1.84
C ALA A 101 -4.94 2.33 -1.50
N THR A 102 -4.49 3.15 -0.54
CA THR A 102 -5.09 4.47 -0.24
C THR A 102 -4.95 5.41 -1.43
N ALA A 103 -3.80 5.45 -2.09
CA ALA A 103 -3.54 6.29 -3.26
C ALA A 103 -4.50 5.96 -4.42
N LEU A 104 -4.77 4.67 -4.68
CA LEU A 104 -5.80 4.27 -5.64
C LEU A 104 -7.20 4.74 -5.26
N LEU A 105 -7.55 4.68 -3.97
CA LEU A 105 -8.84 5.18 -3.48
C LEU A 105 -8.96 6.70 -3.67
N LEU A 106 -7.88 7.46 -3.40
CA LEU A 106 -7.82 8.90 -3.69
C LEU A 106 -7.98 9.17 -5.19
N ALA A 107 -7.36 8.37 -6.06
CA ALA A 107 -7.50 8.51 -7.51
C ALA A 107 -8.93 8.27 -7.99
N ALA A 108 -9.59 7.23 -7.50
CA ALA A 108 -11.00 7.02 -7.80
C ALA A 108 -11.84 8.23 -7.34
N HIS A 109 -11.52 8.79 -6.16
CA HIS A 109 -12.25 9.96 -5.65
C HIS A 109 -12.08 11.17 -6.55
N LEU A 110 -10.84 11.47 -6.99
CA LEU A 110 -10.56 12.54 -7.95
C LEU A 110 -11.36 12.38 -9.24
N LEU A 111 -11.49 11.17 -9.78
CA LEU A 111 -12.31 10.90 -10.97
C LEU A 111 -13.81 11.13 -10.74
N THR A 112 -14.30 11.01 -9.50
CA THR A 112 -15.72 11.22 -9.17
C THR A 112 -16.07 12.65 -8.77
N SER A 113 -15.11 13.42 -8.27
CA SER A 113 -15.35 14.71 -7.60
C SER A 113 -15.01 15.93 -8.46
N ASN A 114 -14.37 15.74 -9.61
CA ASN A 114 -13.98 16.82 -10.52
C ASN A 114 -14.82 16.80 -11.80
N THR A 115 -15.43 17.93 -12.15
CA THR A 115 -16.33 18.05 -13.31
C THR A 115 -15.60 18.09 -14.66
N GLU A 116 -14.32 18.40 -14.64
CA GLU A 116 -13.40 18.50 -15.76
C GLU A 116 -12.92 17.12 -16.25
N VAL A 117 -13.18 16.07 -15.47
CA VAL A 117 -12.82 14.69 -15.81
C VAL A 117 -13.58 14.25 -17.07
N THR A 118 -12.83 13.73 -18.04
CA THR A 118 -13.37 13.13 -19.25
C THR A 118 -12.96 11.68 -19.36
N PHE A 119 -13.78 10.87 -20.03
CA PHE A 119 -13.51 9.45 -20.25
C PHE A 119 -13.20 9.21 -21.74
N PRO A 120 -12.24 8.33 -22.09
CA PRO A 120 -11.53 7.40 -21.20
C PRO A 120 -10.46 8.05 -20.31
N ALA A 121 -10.31 7.54 -19.08
CA ALA A 121 -9.35 7.98 -18.08
C ALA A 121 -8.34 6.88 -17.71
N SER A 122 -7.11 7.26 -17.38
CA SER A 122 -6.06 6.34 -16.93
C SER A 122 -5.64 6.62 -15.49
N ILE A 123 -5.66 5.60 -14.65
CA ILE A 123 -5.02 5.58 -13.32
C ILE A 123 -3.66 4.89 -13.48
N LEU A 124 -2.59 5.57 -13.07
CA LEU A 124 -1.20 5.19 -13.29
C LEU A 124 -0.53 4.94 -11.95
N ALA A 125 -0.08 3.71 -11.74
CA ALA A 125 0.60 3.28 -10.51
C ALA A 125 1.87 2.51 -10.86
N ASP A 126 2.91 2.61 -10.06
CA ASP A 126 4.18 1.90 -10.28
C ASP A 126 4.31 0.60 -9.47
N ASN A 127 3.40 0.38 -8.51
CA ASN A 127 3.37 -0.81 -7.67
C ASN A 127 2.52 -1.95 -8.27
N GLN A 128 3.20 -2.88 -8.95
CA GLN A 128 2.55 -4.06 -9.51
C GLN A 128 1.83 -4.91 -8.45
N ALA A 129 2.31 -4.95 -7.20
CA ALA A 129 1.66 -5.76 -6.17
C ALA A 129 0.26 -5.21 -5.88
N VAL A 130 0.11 -3.90 -5.80
CA VAL A 130 -1.18 -3.25 -5.55
C VAL A 130 -2.13 -3.46 -6.75
N ILE A 131 -1.64 -3.27 -7.97
CA ILE A 131 -2.42 -3.50 -9.20
C ILE A 131 -2.85 -4.97 -9.31
N ARG A 132 -1.97 -5.94 -8.99
CA ARG A 132 -2.31 -7.38 -9.02
C ARG A 132 -3.21 -7.79 -7.86
N SER A 133 -3.07 -7.10 -6.73
CA SER A 133 -3.92 -7.24 -5.55
C SER A 133 -5.24 -6.50 -5.69
N THR A 134 -5.55 -5.94 -6.86
CA THR A 134 -6.94 -5.72 -7.28
C THR A 134 -7.70 -7.05 -7.50
N LYS A 135 -7.17 -8.17 -6.98
CA LYS A 135 -7.91 -9.35 -6.54
C LYS A 135 -8.46 -9.18 -5.10
N PRO A 136 -9.58 -9.80 -4.72
CA PRO A 136 -10.35 -9.34 -3.57
C PRO A 136 -9.73 -9.79 -2.23
N GLY A 137 -9.77 -8.93 -1.20
CA GLY A 137 -9.24 -9.26 0.15
C GLY A 137 -8.71 -8.08 0.99
N HIS A 138 -8.51 -6.89 0.40
CA HIS A 138 -8.11 -5.69 1.15
C HIS A 138 -9.23 -4.63 1.15
N TYR A 139 -9.65 -4.16 2.33
CA TYR A 139 -10.82 -3.29 2.49
C TYR A 139 -10.69 -1.96 1.72
N LEU A 140 -9.51 -1.31 1.70
CA LEU A 140 -9.28 -0.10 0.88
C LEU A 140 -9.52 -0.35 -0.61
N LEU A 141 -9.09 -1.50 -1.12
CA LEU A 141 -9.30 -1.85 -2.52
C LEU A 141 -10.78 -2.22 -2.78
N MET A 142 -11.55 -2.61 -1.76
CA MET A 142 -13.00 -2.76 -1.89
C MET A 142 -13.68 -1.41 -2.04
N HIS A 143 -13.29 -0.40 -1.25
CA HIS A 143 -13.78 0.97 -1.41
C HIS A 143 -13.42 1.54 -2.78
N PHE A 144 -12.17 1.36 -3.23
CA PHE A 144 -11.73 1.74 -4.57
C PHE A 144 -12.63 1.11 -5.65
N ARG A 145 -12.85 -0.22 -5.58
CA ARG A 145 -13.71 -0.91 -6.54
C ARG A 145 -15.16 -0.42 -6.51
N SER A 146 -15.73 -0.20 -5.32
CA SER A 146 -17.09 0.31 -5.18
C SER A 146 -17.21 1.67 -5.87
N MET A 147 -16.27 2.57 -5.62
CA MET A 147 -16.27 3.90 -6.21
C MET A 147 -16.15 3.85 -7.74
N ILE A 148 -15.27 3.00 -8.27
CA ILE A 148 -15.17 2.78 -9.71
C ILE A 148 -16.48 2.18 -10.26
N GLN A 149 -17.09 1.21 -9.58
CA GLN A 149 -18.38 0.64 -10.00
C GLN A 149 -19.50 1.68 -10.04
N ASP A 150 -19.56 2.56 -9.04
CA ASP A 150 -20.56 3.61 -8.99
C ASP A 150 -20.31 4.68 -10.07
N LEU A 151 -19.04 5.01 -10.33
CA LEU A 151 -18.64 5.89 -11.43
C LEU A 151 -19.05 5.31 -12.79
N HIS A 152 -18.87 4.00 -13.00
CA HIS A 152 -19.34 3.32 -14.21
C HIS A 152 -20.85 3.42 -14.39
N LYS A 153 -21.62 3.21 -13.30
CA LYS A 153 -23.09 3.27 -13.35
C LYS A 153 -23.58 4.68 -13.62
N SER A 154 -23.02 5.69 -12.96
CA SER A 154 -23.45 7.08 -13.08
C SER A 154 -23.17 7.66 -14.46
N ASN A 155 -22.03 7.31 -15.06
CA ASN A 155 -21.59 7.82 -16.36
C ASN A 155 -21.82 6.86 -17.53
N ARG A 156 -22.48 5.70 -17.30
CA ARG A 156 -22.71 4.64 -18.29
C ARG A 156 -21.44 4.16 -19.00
N LEU A 157 -20.35 4.05 -18.24
CA LEU A 157 -19.03 3.70 -18.76
C LEU A 157 -18.89 2.19 -18.99
N SER A 158 -18.17 1.85 -20.04
CA SER A 158 -17.68 0.52 -20.34
C SER A 158 -16.34 0.26 -19.64
N ARG A 159 -15.97 -1.02 -19.53
CA ARG A 159 -14.70 -1.44 -18.90
C ARG A 159 -13.44 -0.77 -19.45
N LYS A 160 -13.47 -0.32 -20.70
CA LYS A 160 -12.31 0.30 -21.38
C LYS A 160 -12.15 1.78 -21.05
N ASP A 161 -13.18 2.40 -20.48
CA ASP A 161 -13.19 3.83 -20.20
C ASP A 161 -12.40 4.20 -18.95
N ILE A 162 -12.07 3.22 -18.10
CA ILE A 162 -11.15 3.40 -16.98
C ILE A 162 -10.07 2.33 -17.07
N MET A 163 -8.83 2.78 -17.23
CA MET A 163 -7.65 1.92 -17.32
C MET A 163 -6.78 2.09 -16.07
N LEU A 164 -6.56 1.01 -15.31
CA LEU A 164 -5.52 0.96 -14.30
C LEU A 164 -4.25 0.37 -14.93
N GLN A 165 -3.25 1.21 -15.15
CA GLN A 165 -2.04 0.85 -15.89
C GLN A 165 -0.80 0.93 -15.01
N TRP A 166 0.02 -0.11 -15.09
CA TRP A 166 1.35 -0.12 -14.51
C TRP A 166 2.30 0.77 -15.32
N ILE A 167 2.94 1.71 -14.64
CA ILE A 167 4.04 2.52 -15.19
C ILE A 167 5.35 2.16 -14.48
N ALA A 168 6.47 2.36 -15.18
CA ALA A 168 7.77 2.17 -14.56
C ALA A 168 8.09 3.39 -13.67
N GLY A 169 8.24 3.17 -12.37
CA GLY A 169 8.72 4.21 -11.45
C GLY A 169 10.15 4.65 -11.77
N HIS A 170 10.47 5.89 -11.39
CA HIS A 170 11.77 6.56 -11.59
C HIS A 170 12.20 6.69 -13.05
N MET A 171 11.27 7.01 -13.93
CA MET A 171 11.51 7.24 -15.36
C MET A 171 11.31 8.70 -15.76
N GLU A 172 11.40 9.64 -14.81
CA GLU A 172 11.25 11.09 -15.05
C GLU A 172 9.88 11.47 -15.65
N ILE A 173 8.84 10.68 -15.35
CA ILE A 173 7.47 11.01 -15.73
C ILE A 173 6.97 12.03 -14.71
N GLU A 174 6.79 13.29 -15.14
CA GLU A 174 6.44 14.42 -14.29
C GLU A 174 5.31 14.12 -13.29
N GLY A 175 4.18 13.58 -13.77
CA GLY A 175 3.05 13.24 -12.91
C GLY A 175 3.36 12.16 -11.87
N ASN A 176 4.22 11.19 -12.19
CA ASN A 176 4.66 10.15 -11.25
C ASN A 176 5.62 10.72 -10.20
N GLU A 177 6.57 11.56 -10.63
CA GLU A 177 7.51 12.23 -9.71
C GLU A 177 6.77 13.21 -8.78
N LEU A 178 5.71 13.85 -9.26
CA LEU A 178 4.84 14.67 -8.41
C LEU A 178 4.06 13.81 -7.41
N ALA A 179 3.47 12.68 -7.84
CA ALA A 179 2.78 11.77 -6.92
C ALA A 179 3.73 11.23 -5.83
N ASP A 180 4.95 10.83 -6.18
CA ASP A 180 5.97 10.37 -5.21
C ASP A 180 6.38 11.48 -4.24
N ARG A 181 6.57 12.70 -4.74
CA ARG A 181 6.85 13.86 -3.90
C ARG A 181 5.72 14.12 -2.91
N GLU A 182 4.48 14.15 -3.38
CA GLU A 182 3.30 14.39 -2.55
C GLU A 182 3.08 13.27 -1.53
N ALA A 183 3.32 12.01 -1.89
CA ALA A 183 3.23 10.88 -0.96
C ALA A 183 4.31 10.97 0.14
N LYS A 184 5.52 11.40 -0.21
CA LYS A 184 6.60 11.66 0.77
C LYS A 184 6.30 12.85 1.67
N LEU A 185 5.71 13.93 1.13
CA LEU A 185 5.25 15.06 1.93
C LEU A 185 4.16 14.62 2.90
N ALA A 186 3.16 13.88 2.43
CA ALA A 186 2.09 13.33 3.26
C ALA A 186 2.59 12.43 4.40
N ALA A 187 3.74 11.79 4.23
CA ALA A 187 4.34 10.94 5.25
C ALA A 187 4.94 11.72 6.44
N LYS A 188 5.25 13.02 6.26
CA LYS A 188 5.88 13.86 7.28
C LYS A 188 4.99 14.12 8.48
N ARG A 189 5.60 14.45 9.62
CA ARG A 189 4.87 14.62 10.88
C ARG A 189 3.94 15.83 10.94
N ASP A 190 4.31 16.89 10.27
CA ASP A 190 3.66 18.19 10.41
C ASP A 190 2.91 18.62 9.14
N GLU A 191 2.99 17.80 8.09
CA GLU A 191 2.26 18.08 6.84
C GLU A 191 0.80 17.61 6.94
N PRO A 192 -0.15 18.42 6.47
CA PRO A 192 -1.56 18.11 6.59
C PRO A 192 -1.97 17.01 5.59
N THR A 193 -2.86 16.14 6.06
CA THR A 193 -3.76 15.39 5.17
C THR A 193 -4.69 16.38 4.47
N SER A 194 -5.10 16.11 3.24
CA SER A 194 -6.06 16.98 2.53
C SER A 194 -7.34 17.13 3.35
N PRO A 195 -8.08 18.25 3.22
CA PRO A 195 -9.26 18.52 4.04
C PRO A 195 -10.26 17.35 4.01
N PRO A 196 -10.86 16.95 5.15
CA PRO A 196 -11.79 15.82 5.20
C PRO A 196 -12.92 15.89 4.18
N GLU A 197 -13.35 17.10 3.81
CA GLU A 197 -14.41 17.36 2.83
C GLU A 197 -13.98 17.02 1.39
N ALA A 198 -12.67 17.04 1.12
CA ALA A 198 -12.08 16.68 -0.17
C ALA A 198 -11.61 15.22 -0.25
N LEU A 199 -11.78 14.46 0.85
CA LEU A 199 -11.38 13.06 0.92
C LEU A 199 -12.59 12.13 0.69
N PRO A 200 -12.34 10.92 0.17
CA PRO A 200 -13.38 9.91 0.11
C PRO A 200 -13.84 9.54 1.54
N PRO A 201 -15.14 9.27 1.76
CA PRO A 201 -15.68 9.02 3.12
C PRO A 201 -14.95 7.93 3.91
N ALA A 202 -14.41 6.91 3.23
CA ALA A 202 -13.64 5.83 3.85
C ALA A 202 -12.28 6.28 4.45
N LEU A 203 -11.84 7.50 4.15
CA LEU A 203 -10.61 8.11 4.69
C LEU A 203 -10.91 9.29 5.63
N ALA A 204 -12.18 9.58 5.91
CA ALA A 204 -12.55 10.66 6.84
C ALA A 204 -12.10 10.38 8.28
N GLU A 205 -12.06 9.10 8.66
CA GLU A 205 -11.53 8.65 9.94
C GLU A 205 -10.11 8.08 9.79
N ARG A 206 -9.40 7.92 10.91
CA ARG A 206 -8.09 7.28 10.91
C ARG A 206 -8.21 5.83 10.49
N LEU A 207 -7.33 5.42 9.58
CA LEU A 207 -7.26 4.03 9.15
C LEU A 207 -6.85 3.10 10.31
N PRO A 208 -7.41 1.88 10.37
CA PRO A 208 -7.00 0.91 11.37
C PRO A 208 -5.54 0.47 11.17
N LEU A 209 -4.91 -0.01 12.24
CA LEU A 209 -3.53 -0.49 12.25
C LEU A 209 -3.37 -1.76 11.41
N SER A 210 -2.23 -1.87 10.73
CA SER A 210 -1.92 -3.05 9.91
C SER A 210 -1.49 -4.24 10.75
N VAL A 211 -2.13 -5.40 10.55
CA VAL A 211 -1.80 -6.64 11.27
C VAL A 211 -0.35 -7.05 11.01
N SER A 212 0.12 -6.88 9.77
CA SER A 212 1.49 -7.22 9.36
C SER A 212 2.53 -6.37 10.09
N THR A 213 2.31 -5.06 10.20
CA THR A 213 3.24 -4.14 10.88
C THR A 213 3.27 -4.38 12.39
N LEU A 214 2.12 -4.67 13.00
CA LEU A 214 2.06 -5.05 14.41
C LEU A 214 2.84 -6.34 14.69
N LYS A 215 2.69 -7.36 13.83
CA LYS A 215 3.47 -8.61 13.93
C LYS A 215 4.98 -8.36 13.78
N GLN A 216 5.38 -7.54 12.81
CA GLN A 216 6.79 -7.21 12.58
C GLN A 216 7.38 -6.44 13.77
N THR A 217 6.67 -5.45 14.29
CA THR A 217 7.09 -4.66 15.45
C THR A 217 7.24 -5.56 16.68
N HIS A 218 6.27 -6.45 16.92
CA HIS A 218 6.33 -7.39 18.03
C HIS A 218 7.50 -8.39 17.87
N ALA A 219 7.71 -8.95 16.68
CA ALA A 219 8.83 -9.84 16.40
C ALA A 219 10.19 -9.16 16.59
N THR A 220 10.33 -7.88 16.16
CA THR A 220 11.54 -7.09 16.41
C THR A 220 11.79 -6.88 17.90
N LYS A 221 10.75 -6.53 18.67
CA LYS A 221 10.84 -6.41 20.14
C LYS A 221 11.28 -7.72 20.80
N LEU A 222 10.63 -8.84 20.43
CA LEU A 222 11.00 -10.17 20.94
C LEU A 222 12.45 -10.54 20.60
N LYS A 223 12.91 -10.22 19.38
CA LYS A 223 14.29 -10.48 18.97
C LYS A 223 15.30 -9.74 19.85
N VAL A 224 15.01 -8.49 20.23
CA VAL A 224 15.88 -7.72 21.15
C VAL A 224 15.90 -8.37 22.53
N LEU A 225 14.73 -8.72 23.08
CA LEU A 225 14.64 -9.39 24.38
C LEU A 225 15.39 -10.72 24.39
N TRP A 226 15.19 -11.56 23.37
CA TRP A 226 15.89 -12.83 23.23
C TRP A 226 17.39 -12.68 23.07
N ASN A 227 17.87 -11.68 22.34
CA ASN A 227 19.31 -11.42 22.24
C ASN A 227 19.90 -11.05 23.62
N ASN A 228 19.21 -10.19 24.38
CA ASN A 228 19.67 -9.80 25.71
C ASN A 228 19.69 -10.99 26.68
N GLU A 229 18.62 -11.80 26.67
CA GLU A 229 18.53 -13.01 27.49
C GLU A 229 19.59 -14.05 27.10
N TRP A 230 19.80 -14.26 25.80
CA TRP A 230 20.83 -15.14 25.29
C TRP A 230 22.22 -14.72 25.75
N TRP A 231 22.61 -13.46 25.54
CA TRP A 231 23.92 -12.94 25.95
C TRP A 231 24.14 -12.99 27.47
N GLY A 232 23.06 -12.83 28.26
CA GLY A 232 23.12 -12.97 29.71
C GLY A 232 23.15 -14.42 30.22
N SER A 233 22.95 -15.42 29.35
CA SER A 233 22.82 -16.81 29.76
C SER A 233 24.17 -17.50 29.98
N PRO A 234 24.27 -18.47 30.91
CA PRO A 234 25.45 -19.32 31.06
C PRO A 234 25.79 -20.12 29.79
N HIS A 235 24.79 -20.36 28.94
CA HIS A 235 24.95 -21.08 27.68
C HIS A 235 25.73 -20.27 26.66
N TYR A 236 25.52 -18.96 26.59
CA TYR A 236 26.26 -18.09 25.67
C TYR A 236 27.76 -18.13 25.95
N SER A 237 28.19 -18.08 27.21
CA SER A 237 29.62 -18.18 27.57
C SER A 237 30.26 -19.51 27.13
N ARG A 238 29.48 -20.59 27.06
CA ARG A 238 29.97 -21.92 26.63
C ARG A 238 29.94 -22.11 25.11
N ILE A 239 28.96 -21.51 24.44
CA ILE A 239 28.68 -21.76 23.02
C ILE A 239 29.33 -20.70 22.12
N SER A 240 29.58 -19.49 22.62
CA SER A 240 30.22 -18.40 21.86
C SER A 240 31.63 -18.75 21.36
N CYS A 241 32.35 -19.64 22.04
CA CYS A 241 33.64 -20.15 21.57
C CYS A 241 33.52 -21.13 20.39
N ILE A 242 32.33 -21.68 20.15
CA ILE A 242 32.01 -22.60 19.04
C ILE A 242 31.40 -21.83 17.88
N ASP A 243 30.37 -21.01 18.14
CA ASP A 243 29.74 -20.13 17.15
C ASP A 243 29.40 -18.76 17.77
N PRO A 244 30.21 -17.72 17.49
CA PRO A 244 29.96 -16.37 18.01
C PRO A 244 28.76 -15.68 17.36
N LEU A 245 28.22 -16.23 16.26
CA LEU A 245 27.09 -15.65 15.51
C LEU A 245 25.73 -16.09 16.05
N LEU A 246 25.67 -16.94 17.09
CA LEU A 246 24.42 -17.33 17.75
C LEU A 246 23.81 -16.15 18.57
N PRO A 247 22.47 -15.99 18.56
CA PRO A 247 21.44 -16.95 18.11
C PRO A 247 21.00 -16.73 16.65
N GLY A 248 21.92 -16.33 15.77
CA GLY A 248 21.69 -16.16 14.34
C GLY A 248 21.41 -17.46 13.58
N ASN A 249 21.03 -17.32 12.31
CA ASN A 249 20.59 -18.44 11.46
C ASN A 249 21.76 -19.24 10.86
N THR A 250 22.99 -19.13 11.38
CA THR A 250 24.20 -19.72 10.79
C THR A 250 24.07 -21.24 10.70
N PHE A 251 23.67 -21.88 11.79
CA PHE A 251 23.42 -23.32 11.85
C PHE A 251 22.33 -23.77 10.87
N VAL A 252 21.22 -23.03 10.80
CA VAL A 252 20.11 -23.33 9.87
C VAL A 252 20.56 -23.24 8.42
N LYS A 253 21.39 -22.24 8.07
CA LYS A 253 21.97 -22.10 6.72
C LYS A 253 22.94 -23.23 6.38
N LEU A 254 23.81 -23.61 7.32
CA LEU A 254 24.79 -24.70 7.16
C LEU A 254 24.12 -26.06 6.98
N THR A 255 22.99 -26.28 7.65
CA THR A 255 22.25 -27.55 7.60
C THR A 255 21.17 -27.60 6.51
N ALA A 256 20.88 -26.48 5.85
CA ALA A 256 19.84 -26.39 4.82
C ALA A 256 20.12 -27.27 3.59
N SER A 257 21.39 -27.53 3.28
CA SER A 257 21.82 -28.40 2.17
C SER A 257 21.95 -29.87 2.56
N LEU A 258 21.79 -30.22 3.84
CA LEU A 258 21.86 -31.62 4.28
C LEU A 258 20.54 -32.33 3.94
N PRO A 259 20.60 -33.57 3.45
CA PRO A 259 19.40 -34.34 3.18
C PRO A 259 18.64 -34.56 4.49
N LYS A 260 17.38 -34.12 4.51
CA LYS A 260 16.46 -34.44 5.60
C LYS A 260 16.13 -35.92 5.50
N ARG A 261 16.62 -36.71 6.45
CA ARG A 261 16.22 -38.11 6.62
C ARG A 261 14.80 -38.19 7.20
#